data_AF-A0A350R5P7-F1
#
_entry.id   AF-A0A350R5P7-F1
#
_cell.length_a   1.000
_cell.length_b   1.000
_cell.length_c   1.000
_cell.angle_alpha   90.00
_cell.angle_beta   90.00
_cell.angle_gamma   90.00
#
_symmetry.space_group_name_H-M   'P 1'
#
loop_
_entity.id
_entity.type
_entity.pdbx_description
1 polymer ?
#
loop_
_entity_poly.entity_id
_entity_poly.type
_entity_poly.pdbx_seq_one_letter_code
_entity_poly.pdbx_strand_id
1 'polypeptide(L)'
;MANAGSTTPNIDFSLDRLLPDTHTSTMKHIKSFGFTLLELLVVISIIGILLSVSAVSYTNGQKTARDGKRKADMRAWQSALEQQKANAGNYPADCVPTTDYLPAGVPVDPKNQSEWIYYTNNCSTSTYCICAPLENLKGNSENTTCTFSSDAGSPYFCVKEQQ
;
A
#
# COMPACT_ATOMS: atom_id res chain seq x y z
N MET A 1 -35.75 -60.82 17.02
CA MET A 1 -36.91 -61.12 17.88
C MET A 1 -37.61 -59.79 18.18
N ALA A 2 -38.70 -59.51 17.43
CA ALA A 2 -40.08 -59.27 17.94
C ALA A 2 -40.24 -57.89 18.64
N ASN A 3 -40.82 -56.84 18.05
CA ASN A 3 -42.22 -56.54 17.64
C ASN A 3 -43.27 -56.56 18.77
N ALA A 4 -43.86 -55.39 19.05
CA ALA A 4 -45.27 -55.09 19.38
C ALA A 4 -45.32 -53.58 19.75
N GLY A 5 -46.21 -52.69 19.28
CA GLY A 5 -47.51 -52.83 18.64
C GLY A 5 -48.64 -52.52 19.62
N SER A 6 -49.51 -51.54 19.27
CA SER A 6 -50.88 -51.31 19.78
C SER A 6 -51.07 -50.57 21.13
N THR A 7 -52.09 -49.74 21.42
CA THR A 7 -53.13 -48.97 20.70
C THR A 7 -53.93 -48.16 21.75
N THR A 8 -54.26 -46.90 21.42
CA THR A 8 -55.53 -46.13 21.68
C THR A 8 -55.94 -45.76 23.13
N PRO A 9 -56.89 -44.82 23.38
CA PRO A 9 -57.78 -44.10 22.45
C PRO A 9 -57.90 -42.57 22.59
N ASN A 10 -58.49 -41.96 21.55
CA ASN A 10 -59.07 -40.62 21.54
C ASN A 10 -60.48 -40.65 22.17
N ILE A 11 -60.87 -39.58 22.87
CA ILE A 11 -62.25 -39.09 22.88
C ILE A 11 -62.28 -37.56 23.08
N ASP A 12 -63.02 -36.96 22.16
CA ASP A 12 -63.35 -35.55 21.93
C ASP A 12 -64.63 -35.17 22.71
N PHE A 13 -64.70 -33.96 23.27
CA PHE A 13 -65.99 -33.34 23.65
C PHE A 13 -65.92 -31.80 23.64
N SER A 14 -66.10 -31.26 22.43
CA SER A 14 -66.88 -30.07 22.05
C SER A 14 -67.20 -28.93 23.04
N LEU A 15 -66.94 -27.75 22.47
CA LEU A 15 -67.72 -26.50 22.44
C LEU A 15 -67.53 -25.42 23.53
N ASP A 16 -67.04 -24.29 23.03
CA ASP A 16 -67.35 -22.92 23.41
C ASP A 16 -66.96 -22.46 24.81
N ARG A 17 -65.73 -21.92 24.92
CA ARG A 17 -65.59 -20.58 25.50
C ARG A 17 -64.24 -19.89 25.24
N LEU A 18 -64.30 -18.89 24.36
CA LEU A 18 -63.75 -17.53 24.49
C LEU A 18 -62.23 -17.40 24.66
N LEU A 19 -61.44 -16.76 23.81
CA LEU A 19 -61.60 -15.95 22.60
C LEU A 19 -60.22 -16.07 21.92
N PRO A 20 -60.10 -16.12 20.59
CA PRO A 20 -58.84 -15.71 19.99
C PRO A 20 -58.72 -14.20 20.24
N ASP A 21 -57.90 -13.79 21.21
CA ASP A 21 -57.41 -12.42 21.25
C ASP A 21 -56.51 -12.25 20.02
N THR A 22 -57.15 -11.95 18.90
CA THR A 22 -56.48 -11.36 17.76
C THR A 22 -56.00 -10.00 18.23
N HIS A 23 -54.82 -9.97 18.85
CA HIS A 23 -54.05 -8.76 18.99
C HIS A 23 -53.67 -8.37 17.57
N THR A 24 -54.60 -7.67 16.90
CA THR A 24 -54.42 -7.03 15.62
C THR A 24 -53.35 -5.98 15.82
N SER A 25 -52.10 -6.42 15.76
CA SER A 25 -50.93 -5.57 15.80
C SER A 25 -51.03 -4.70 14.56
N THR A 26 -51.58 -3.50 14.73
CA THR A 26 -51.73 -2.48 13.70
C THR A 26 -50.33 -2.09 13.26
N MET A 27 -49.84 -2.81 12.25
CA MET A 27 -48.54 -2.60 11.65
C MET A 27 -48.57 -1.22 11.01
N LYS A 28 -47.98 -0.24 11.71
CA LYS A 28 -47.86 1.14 11.24
C LYS A 28 -47.06 1.11 9.94
N HIS A 29 -47.76 1.28 8.82
CA HIS A 29 -47.18 1.26 7.48
C HIS A 29 -46.18 2.42 7.37
N ILE A 30 -44.88 2.12 7.49
CA ILE A 30 -43.83 3.10 7.25
C ILE A 30 -43.80 3.32 5.74
N LYS A 31 -44.14 4.52 5.28
CA LYS A 31 -43.97 4.88 3.86
C LYS A 31 -42.49 4.75 3.49
N SER A 32 -42.20 3.82 2.59
CA SER A 32 -40.89 3.76 1.94
C SER A 32 -40.81 4.93 0.96
N PHE A 33 -39.87 5.83 1.20
CA PHE A 33 -39.46 6.84 0.23
C PHE A 33 -38.34 6.21 -0.62
N GLY A 34 -38.63 5.92 -1.89
CA GLY A 34 -37.65 5.42 -2.85
C GLY A 34 -36.92 6.57 -3.53
N PHE A 35 -35.64 6.38 -3.84
CA PHE A 35 -34.86 7.32 -4.67
C PHE A 35 -35.45 7.40 -6.08
N THR A 36 -35.42 8.58 -6.67
CA THR A 36 -35.79 8.75 -8.08
C THR A 36 -34.67 8.22 -8.99
N LEU A 37 -35.03 7.71 -10.17
CA LEU A 37 -34.03 7.31 -11.18
C LEU A 37 -33.13 8.48 -11.58
N LEU A 38 -33.68 9.70 -11.58
CA LEU A 38 -32.95 10.92 -11.89
C LEU A 38 -31.94 11.26 -10.78
N GLU A 39 -32.29 11.08 -9.50
CA GLU A 39 -31.34 11.27 -8.39
C GLU A 39 -30.12 10.38 -8.55
N LEU A 40 -30.33 9.09 -8.82
CA LEU A 40 -29.21 8.18 -8.97
C LEU A 40 -28.37 8.52 -10.21
N LEU A 41 -29.00 8.95 -11.30
CA LEU A 41 -28.33 9.35 -12.54
C LEU A 41 -27.43 10.59 -12.35
N VAL A 42 -27.91 11.61 -11.64
CA VAL A 42 -27.12 12.81 -11.37
C VAL A 42 -25.93 12.47 -10.46
N VAL A 43 -26.13 11.63 -9.44
CA VAL A 43 -25.06 11.26 -8.50
C VAL A 43 -23.91 10.53 -9.21
N ILE A 44 -24.20 9.52 -10.02
CA ILE A 44 -23.14 8.80 -10.75
C ILE A 44 -22.43 9.71 -11.76
N SER A 45 -23.14 10.68 -12.35
CA SER A 45 -22.54 11.65 -13.26
C SER A 45 -21.52 12.55 -12.56
N ILE A 46 -21.84 13.03 -11.35
CA ILE A 46 -20.94 13.87 -10.54
C ILE A 46 -19.74 13.05 -10.06
N ILE A 47 -19.96 11.81 -9.58
CA ILE A 47 -18.87 10.91 -9.19
C ILE A 47 -17.92 10.68 -10.36
N GLY A 48 -18.43 10.43 -11.57
CA GLY A 48 -17.61 10.24 -12.77
C GLY A 48 -16.71 11.45 -13.06
N ILE A 49 -17.25 12.67 -12.96
CA ILE A 49 -16.48 13.90 -13.15
C ILE A 49 -15.38 14.03 -12.08
N LEU A 50 -15.72 13.83 -10.81
CA LEU A 50 -14.75 13.93 -9.71
C LEU A 50 -13.64 12.88 -9.81
N LEU A 51 -13.96 11.65 -10.22
CA LEU A 51 -12.97 10.59 -10.40
C LEU A 51 -12.00 10.91 -11.54
N SER A 52 -12.48 11.50 -12.63
CA SER A 52 -11.65 11.82 -13.80
C SER A 52 -10.51 12.79 -13.45
N VAL A 53 -10.79 13.86 -12.68
CA VAL A 53 -9.78 14.84 -12.27
C VAL A 53 -8.88 14.30 -11.15
N SER A 54 -9.42 13.46 -10.27
CA SER A 54 -8.69 12.93 -9.10
C SER A 54 -7.62 11.91 -9.49
N ALA A 55 -7.82 11.15 -10.57
CA ALA A 55 -6.92 10.07 -10.99
C ALA A 55 -5.49 10.55 -11.31
N VAL A 56 -5.35 11.70 -11.96
CA VAL A 56 -4.02 12.27 -12.32
C VAL A 56 -3.24 12.68 -11.09
N SER A 57 -3.90 13.38 -10.16
CA SER A 57 -3.29 13.82 -8.89
C SER A 57 -2.83 12.63 -8.05
N TYR A 58 -3.65 11.59 -7.96
CA TYR A 58 -3.33 10.36 -7.24
C TYR A 58 -2.05 9.68 -7.77
N THR A 59 -1.94 9.55 -9.10
CA THR A 59 -0.79 8.90 -9.73
C THR A 59 0.52 9.66 -9.47
N ASN A 60 0.48 11.00 -9.55
CA ASN A 60 1.65 11.84 -9.24
C ASN A 60 2.01 11.81 -7.76
N GLY A 61 1.02 11.75 -6.87
CA GLY A 61 1.22 11.56 -5.43
C GLY A 61 1.95 10.25 -5.12
N GLN A 62 1.53 9.15 -5.74
CA GLN A 62 2.22 7.87 -5.57
C GLN A 62 3.67 7.89 -6.08
N LYS A 63 3.95 8.48 -7.25
CA LYS A 63 5.32 8.64 -7.77
C LYS A 63 6.18 9.43 -6.78
N THR A 64 5.65 10.53 -6.24
CA THR A 64 6.36 11.37 -5.26
C THR A 64 6.66 10.61 -3.97
N ALA A 65 5.71 9.83 -3.46
CA ALA A 65 5.93 9.01 -2.27
C ALA A 65 7.01 7.95 -2.50
N ARG A 66 7.01 7.27 -3.66
CA ARG A 66 8.04 6.30 -4.03
C ARG A 66 9.42 6.94 -4.19
N ASP A 67 9.50 8.08 -4.86
CA ASP A 67 10.75 8.83 -4.98
C ASP A 67 11.27 9.30 -3.61
N GLY A 68 10.38 9.70 -2.70
CA GLY A 68 10.73 10.04 -1.32
C GLY A 68 11.33 8.83 -0.57
N LYS A 69 10.71 7.66 -0.71
CA LYS A 69 11.22 6.40 -0.16
C LYS A 69 12.60 6.05 -0.73
N ARG A 70 12.77 6.07 -2.06
CA ARG A 70 14.07 5.84 -2.71
C ARG A 70 15.16 6.78 -2.20
N LYS A 71 14.86 8.07 -2.06
CA LYS A 71 15.81 9.05 -1.50
C LYS A 71 16.19 8.72 -0.05
N ALA A 72 15.20 8.37 0.78
CA ALA A 72 15.45 7.96 2.16
C ALA A 72 16.30 6.68 2.23
N ASP A 73 16.03 5.70 1.37
CA ASP A 73 16.78 4.45 1.27
C ASP A 73 18.24 4.71 0.87
N MET A 74 18.50 5.58 -0.11
CA MET A 74 19.87 6.00 -0.47
C MET A 74 20.60 6.67 0.69
N ARG A 75 19.91 7.51 1.48
CA ARG A 75 20.52 8.15 2.66
C ARG A 75 20.82 7.15 3.78
N ALA A 76 19.93 6.22 4.05
CA ALA A 76 20.15 5.16 5.03
C ALA A 76 21.34 4.29 4.64
N TRP A 77 21.43 3.93 3.36
CA TRP A 77 22.55 3.15 2.82
C TRP A 77 23.86 3.95 2.88
N GLN A 78 23.85 5.25 2.54
CA GLN A 78 24.99 6.14 2.72
C GLN A 78 25.47 6.13 4.17
N SER A 79 24.58 6.37 5.13
CA SER A 79 24.91 6.37 6.55
C SER A 79 25.52 5.05 7.03
N ALA A 80 25.02 3.92 6.55
CA ALA A 80 25.57 2.61 6.87
C ALA A 80 27.01 2.42 6.31
N LEU A 81 27.26 2.85 5.07
CA LEU A 81 28.60 2.81 4.48
C LEU A 81 29.59 3.69 5.23
N GLU A 82 29.18 4.91 5.59
CA GLU A 82 30.00 5.83 6.37
C GLU A 82 30.30 5.28 7.78
N GLN A 83 29.30 4.70 8.44
CA GLN A 83 29.48 4.06 9.76
C GLN A 83 30.43 2.87 9.68
N GLN A 84 30.31 2.03 8.65
CA GLN A 84 31.22 0.91 8.43
C GLN A 84 32.65 1.39 8.22
N LYS A 85 32.88 2.42 7.40
CA LYS A 85 34.22 2.99 7.21
C LYS A 85 34.76 3.58 8.51
N ALA A 86 33.94 4.27 9.29
CA ALA A 86 34.37 4.84 10.56
C ALA A 86 34.87 3.76 11.55
N ASN A 87 34.28 2.56 11.52
CA ASN A 87 34.62 1.48 12.44
C ASN A 87 35.69 0.51 11.89
N ALA A 88 35.62 0.16 10.60
CA ALA A 88 36.50 -0.83 9.96
C ALA A 88 37.64 -0.21 9.14
N GLY A 89 37.66 1.13 9.00
CA GLY A 89 38.67 1.89 8.27
C GLY A 89 38.49 1.93 6.74
N ASN A 90 37.58 1.12 6.18
CA ASN A 90 37.37 0.99 4.74
C ASN A 90 35.88 0.80 4.41
N TYR A 91 35.49 1.22 3.21
CA TYR A 91 34.20 0.84 2.65
C TYR A 91 34.20 -0.63 2.19
N PRO A 92 33.03 -1.28 2.09
CA PRO A 92 32.91 -2.58 1.46
C PRO A 92 33.15 -2.47 -0.06
N ALA A 93 33.90 -3.42 -0.62
CA ALA A 93 34.32 -3.40 -2.03
C ALA A 93 33.16 -3.57 -3.03
N ASP A 94 32.00 -4.03 -2.57
CA ASP A 94 30.78 -4.23 -3.35
C ASP A 94 29.71 -3.16 -3.12
N CYS A 95 30.03 -2.08 -2.37
CA CYS A 95 29.08 -1.06 -1.91
C CYS A 95 27.95 -1.58 -1.00
N VAL A 96 28.04 -2.80 -0.46
CA VAL A 96 27.02 -3.38 0.41
C VAL A 96 27.54 -3.42 1.85
N PRO A 97 27.01 -2.58 2.78
CA PRO A 97 27.34 -2.67 4.19
C PRO A 97 26.98 -4.04 4.74
N THR A 98 27.71 -4.49 5.75
CA THR A 98 27.31 -5.69 6.50
C THR A 98 25.99 -5.42 7.25
N THR A 99 25.30 -6.48 7.63
CA THR A 99 24.04 -6.39 8.39
C THR A 99 24.21 -5.70 9.75
N ASP A 100 25.43 -5.56 10.26
CA ASP A 100 25.71 -4.81 11.49
C ASP A 100 25.48 -3.31 11.31
N TYR A 101 25.75 -2.79 10.11
CA TYR A 101 25.61 -1.38 9.75
C TYR A 101 24.30 -1.08 9.02
N LEU A 102 23.73 -2.09 8.37
CA LEU A 102 22.45 -2.01 7.68
C LEU A 102 21.54 -3.19 8.08
N PRO A 103 20.93 -3.15 9.28
CA PRO A 103 20.21 -4.29 9.84
C PRO A 103 18.92 -4.64 9.09
N ALA A 104 18.34 -3.68 8.38
CA ALA A 104 17.19 -3.91 7.51
C ALA A 104 17.57 -4.60 6.18
N GLY A 105 18.87 -4.78 5.92
CA GLY A 105 19.39 -5.24 4.64
C GLY A 105 19.37 -4.18 3.55
N VAL A 106 19.82 -4.55 2.36
CA VAL A 106 19.79 -3.69 1.17
C VAL A 106 18.34 -3.29 0.88
N PRO A 107 18.03 -1.99 0.70
CA PRO A 107 16.64 -1.58 0.50
C PRO A 107 16.10 -2.11 -0.84
N VAL A 108 14.79 -2.34 -0.90
CA VAL A 108 14.08 -2.82 -2.09
C VAL A 108 13.24 -1.69 -2.66
N ASP A 109 13.25 -1.54 -3.99
CA ASP A 109 12.48 -0.49 -4.65
C ASP A 109 10.97 -0.64 -4.40
N PRO A 110 10.25 0.46 -4.15
CA PRO A 110 8.83 0.40 -3.82
C PRO A 110 7.90 0.06 -5.00
N LYS A 111 8.40 0.03 -6.24
CA LYS A 111 7.61 -0.29 -7.45
C LYS A 111 7.97 -1.66 -8.01
N ASN A 112 9.25 -1.97 -8.05
CA ASN A 112 9.78 -3.22 -8.57
C ASN A 112 10.31 -4.05 -7.40
N GLN A 113 9.93 -5.32 -7.30
CA GLN A 113 10.40 -6.20 -6.20
C GLN A 113 11.53 -7.15 -6.63
N SER A 114 12.21 -6.84 -7.73
CA SER A 114 13.41 -7.57 -8.15
C SER A 114 14.59 -7.22 -7.24
N GLU A 115 15.52 -8.13 -7.08
CA GLU A 115 16.85 -7.77 -6.55
C GLU A 115 17.54 -6.81 -7.56
N TRP A 116 18.36 -5.87 -7.07
CA TRP A 116 19.24 -5.01 -7.88
C TRP A 116 18.59 -3.86 -8.68
N ILE A 117 17.62 -3.15 -8.07
CA ILE A 117 16.98 -1.99 -8.74
C ILE A 117 17.76 -0.69 -8.52
N TYR A 118 18.65 -0.67 -7.53
CA TYR A 118 19.60 0.42 -7.30
C TYR A 118 20.93 0.15 -7.98
N TYR A 119 21.56 1.21 -8.43
CA TYR A 119 22.84 1.15 -9.14
C TYR A 119 23.98 1.40 -8.18
N THR A 120 24.98 0.54 -8.21
CA THR A 120 26.23 0.69 -7.47
C THR A 120 27.38 0.85 -8.47
N ASN A 121 28.16 1.90 -8.33
CA ASN A 121 29.29 2.22 -9.20
C ASN A 121 30.51 2.60 -8.36
N ASN A 122 31.70 2.45 -8.93
CA ASN A 122 32.98 2.79 -8.27
C ASN A 122 33.15 2.14 -6.90
N CYS A 123 32.58 0.96 -6.67
CA CYS A 123 32.68 0.26 -5.40
C CYS A 123 34.12 -0.18 -5.15
N SER A 124 34.69 0.32 -4.05
CA SER A 124 36.04 0.01 -3.61
C SER A 124 36.15 0.25 -2.12
N THR A 125 37.32 -0.02 -1.56
CA THR A 125 37.59 0.24 -0.14
C THR A 125 37.67 1.74 0.20
N SER A 126 37.71 2.63 -0.79
CA SER A 126 37.98 4.06 -0.58
C SER A 126 36.97 5.02 -1.21
N THR A 127 36.21 4.57 -2.21
CA THR A 127 35.13 5.34 -2.86
C THR A 127 33.95 4.42 -3.15
N TYR A 128 32.77 5.02 -3.23
CA TYR A 128 31.56 4.35 -3.69
C TYR A 128 30.61 5.37 -4.31
N CYS A 129 29.73 4.89 -5.18
CA CYS A 129 28.61 5.64 -5.69
C CYS A 129 27.39 4.73 -5.71
N ILE A 130 26.30 5.15 -5.07
CA ILE A 130 25.02 4.42 -5.11
C ILE A 130 23.91 5.37 -5.58
N CYS A 131 23.04 4.87 -6.45
CA CYS A 131 22.01 5.68 -7.12
C CYS A 131 20.67 4.96 -7.21
N ALA A 132 19.60 5.72 -7.04
CA ALA A 132 18.23 5.29 -7.29
C ALA A 132 17.60 6.06 -8.45
N PRO A 133 16.90 5.39 -9.39
CA PRO A 133 16.14 6.07 -10.44
C PRO A 133 14.89 6.75 -9.85
N LEU A 134 14.58 7.96 -10.30
CA LEU A 134 13.39 8.71 -9.88
C LEU A 134 12.36 8.80 -11.00
N GLU A 135 11.08 8.68 -10.63
CA GLU A 135 9.97 8.76 -11.57
C GLU A 135 9.62 10.20 -11.98
N ASN A 136 9.91 11.18 -11.12
CA ASN A 136 9.61 12.59 -11.39
C ASN A 136 10.82 13.39 -11.89
N LEU A 137 11.96 12.77 -12.18
CA LEU A 137 13.18 13.43 -12.69
C LEU A 137 13.70 14.58 -11.80
N LYS A 138 13.41 14.52 -10.49
CA LYS A 138 13.86 15.51 -9.49
C LYS A 138 15.07 14.98 -8.71
N GLY A 139 16.02 14.44 -9.45
CA GLY A 139 17.26 13.86 -8.95
C GLY A 139 18.33 14.90 -8.72
N ASN A 140 19.55 14.42 -8.46
CA ASN A 140 20.77 15.23 -8.37
C ASN A 140 21.86 14.74 -9.34
N SER A 141 21.57 13.76 -10.20
CA SER A 141 22.52 13.25 -11.18
C SER A 141 21.84 12.83 -12.49
N GLU A 142 22.52 13.14 -13.59
CA GLU A 142 22.12 12.78 -14.96
C GLU A 142 22.36 11.30 -15.28
N ASN A 143 23.28 10.67 -14.55
CA ASN A 143 23.72 9.31 -14.76
C ASN A 143 23.85 8.56 -13.42
N THR A 144 24.33 7.32 -13.47
CA THR A 144 24.50 6.47 -12.29
C THR A 144 25.91 6.56 -11.69
N THR A 145 26.78 7.44 -12.19
CA THR A 145 28.19 7.54 -11.77
C THR A 145 28.44 8.67 -10.76
N CYS A 146 27.38 9.18 -10.12
CA CYS A 146 27.46 10.29 -9.17
C CYS A 146 28.08 11.56 -9.77
N THR A 147 27.87 11.77 -11.08
CA THR A 147 28.16 13.05 -11.72
C THR A 147 27.02 13.99 -11.35
N PHE A 148 27.23 14.78 -10.29
CA PHE A 148 26.16 15.64 -9.78
C PHE A 148 25.89 16.80 -10.72
N SER A 149 24.62 16.97 -11.05
CA SER A 149 24.10 18.05 -11.88
C SER A 149 23.04 18.81 -11.11
N SER A 150 23.01 20.12 -11.31
CA SER A 150 21.94 20.99 -10.79
C SER A 150 20.70 20.99 -11.68
N ASP A 151 20.68 20.18 -12.74
CA ASP A 151 19.58 20.15 -13.69
C ASP A 151 18.30 19.61 -13.08
N ALA A 152 17.23 20.39 -13.24
CA ALA A 152 15.90 20.11 -12.70
C ALA A 152 15.23 18.84 -13.28
N GLY A 153 15.86 18.21 -14.29
CA GLY A 153 15.41 16.98 -14.97
C GLY A 153 16.30 15.75 -14.71
N SER A 154 17.14 15.79 -13.67
CA SER A 154 18.04 14.68 -13.33
C SER A 154 17.25 13.39 -13.00
N PRO A 155 17.43 12.28 -13.75
CA PRO A 155 16.71 11.03 -13.54
C PRO A 155 17.15 10.25 -12.31
N TYR A 156 18.33 10.51 -11.74
CA TYR A 156 18.87 9.73 -10.62
C TYR A 156 19.05 10.56 -9.36
N PHE A 157 18.78 9.94 -8.22
CA PHE A 157 19.26 10.41 -6.93
C PHE A 157 20.44 9.55 -6.49
N CYS A 158 21.62 10.15 -6.49
CA CYS A 158 22.88 9.51 -6.19
C CYS A 158 23.47 10.05 -4.88
N VAL A 159 24.18 9.19 -4.18
CA VAL A 159 25.01 9.53 -3.01
C VAL A 159 26.36 8.82 -3.14
N LYS A 160 27.40 9.46 -2.61
CA LYS A 160 28.78 8.98 -2.67
C LYS A 160 29.48 9.18 -1.32
N GLU A 161 30.74 8.74 -1.24
CA GLU A 161 31.57 8.93 -0.05
C GLU A 161 31.58 10.38 0.46
N GLN A 162 31.50 10.54 1.78
CA GLN A 162 31.78 11.84 2.41
C GLN A 162 33.31 12.08 2.43
N GLN A 163 33.71 13.30 2.05
CA GLN A 163 35.11 13.74 2.07
C GLN A 163 35.61 13.96 3.50
#